data_AF-A0A3D1F8E3-F1
#
_entry.id   AF-A0A3D1F8E3-F1
#
_cell.length_a   1.000
_cell.length_b   1.000
_cell.length_c   1.000
_cell.angle_alpha   90.00
_cell.angle_beta   90.00
_cell.angle_gamma   90.00
#
_symmetry.space_group_name_H-M   'P 1'
#
loop_
_entity.id
_entity.type
_entity.pdbx_description
1 polymer ?
#
loop_
_entity_poly.entity_id
_entity_poly.type
_entity_poly.pdbx_seq_one_letter_code
_entity_poly.pdbx_strand_id
1 'polypeptide(L)'
;MEISFIYKSLKVSFWFTLLLSLFSLYYFGQKFTLGLISGSFWSIANFLLFVGLSKAFTDIAHNKLKIALYAFIKFGALYITGYLIISSSKVSLPGISVGFGIIFTVIFLQAIGMVFASLETTAQPEKLKCL
;
A
#
# COMPACT_ATOMS: atom_id res chain seq x y z
N MET A 1 4.84 -15.01 -5.12
CA MET A 1 3.97 -13.82 -5.23
C MET A 1 4.48 -13.00 -6.38
N GLU A 2 3.72 -12.88 -7.47
CA GLU A 2 4.17 -12.08 -8.60
C GLU A 2 4.29 -10.61 -8.18
N ILE A 3 5.44 -10.01 -8.48
CA ILE A 3 5.68 -8.58 -8.28
C ILE A 3 4.60 -7.73 -8.98
N SER A 4 3.97 -8.27 -10.03
CA SER A 4 2.82 -7.68 -10.74
C SER A 4 1.66 -7.32 -9.81
N PHE A 5 1.38 -8.15 -8.80
CA PHE A 5 0.29 -7.94 -7.84
C PHE A 5 0.50 -6.68 -6.99
N ILE A 6 1.75 -6.46 -6.56
CA ILE A 6 2.14 -5.31 -5.75
C ILE A 6 1.97 -4.02 -6.56
N TYR A 7 2.48 -3.99 -7.79
CA TYR A 7 2.36 -2.79 -8.63
C TYR A 7 0.91 -2.46 -8.98
N LYS A 8 0.06 -3.48 -9.23
CA LYS A 8 -1.38 -3.28 -9.41
C LYS A 8 -2.03 -2.68 -8.16
N SER A 9 -1.71 -3.21 -6.98
CA SER A 9 -2.21 -2.69 -5.70
C SER A 9 -1.79 -1.25 -5.44
N LEU A 10 -0.55 -0.88 -5.72
CA LEU A 10 -0.06 0.50 -5.59
C LEU A 10 -0.80 1.44 -6.55
N LYS A 11 -0.99 1.03 -7.81
CA LYS A 11 -1.72 1.82 -8.80
C LYS A 11 -3.18 2.04 -8.39
N VAL A 12 -3.87 0.99 -7.93
CA VAL A 12 -5.25 1.11 -7.44
C VAL A 12 -5.31 2.00 -6.20
N SER A 13 -4.38 1.84 -5.26
CA SER A 13 -4.29 2.69 -4.05
C SER A 13 -4.10 4.16 -4.41
N PHE A 14 -3.27 4.46 -5.41
CA PHE A 14 -3.08 5.83 -5.91
C PHE A 14 -4.38 6.43 -6.47
N TRP A 15 -5.05 5.71 -7.38
CA TRP A 15 -6.32 6.18 -7.93
C TRP A 15 -7.40 6.33 -6.88
N PHE A 16 -7.48 5.39 -5.94
CA PHE A 16 -8.43 5.44 -4.85
C PHE A 16 -8.15 6.62 -3.90
N THR A 17 -6.88 6.92 -3.63
CA THR A 17 -6.46 8.10 -2.87
C THR A 17 -6.87 9.38 -3.59
N LEU A 18 -6.65 9.47 -4.90
CA LEU A 18 -7.05 10.65 -5.69
C LEU A 18 -8.56 10.86 -5.61
N LEU A 19 -9.34 9.80 -5.84
CA LEU A 19 -10.79 9.84 -5.74
C LEU A 19 -11.24 10.28 -4.33
N LEU A 20 -10.76 9.62 -3.29
CA LEU A 20 -11.09 9.95 -1.90
C LEU A 20 -10.66 11.37 -1.52
N SER A 21 -9.56 11.88 -2.08
CA SER A 21 -9.08 13.24 -1.80
C SER A 21 -10.04 14.32 -2.31
N LEU A 22 -10.67 14.09 -3.47
CA LEU A 22 -11.67 14.99 -4.03
C LEU A 22 -12.92 15.05 -3.13
N PHE A 23 -13.41 13.89 -2.70
CA PHE A 23 -14.52 13.81 -1.75
C PHE A 23 -14.14 14.41 -0.39
N SER A 24 -12.95 14.08 0.12
CA SER A 24 -12.55 14.52 1.44
C SER A 24 -12.36 16.03 1.53
N LEU A 25 -11.94 16.66 0.42
CA LEU A 25 -11.78 18.11 0.37
C LEU A 25 -13.12 18.82 0.57
N TYR A 26 -14.18 18.27 -0.02
CA TYR A 26 -15.52 18.81 0.07
C TYR A 26 -16.16 18.57 1.45
N TYR A 27 -16.05 17.35 2.00
CA TYR A 27 -16.79 16.96 3.22
C TYR A 27 -16.02 17.16 4.53
N PHE A 28 -14.70 16.98 4.53
CA PHE A 28 -13.87 16.96 5.76
C PHE A 28 -12.85 18.11 5.80
N GLY A 29 -12.76 18.90 4.74
CA GLY A 29 -11.91 20.08 4.63
C GLY A 29 -10.45 19.79 4.32
N GLN A 30 -9.67 20.87 4.23
CA GLN A 30 -8.30 20.84 3.71
C GLN A 30 -7.32 20.07 4.61
N LYS A 31 -7.38 20.26 5.93
CA LYS A 31 -6.46 19.60 6.87
C LYS A 31 -6.60 18.07 6.85
N PHE A 32 -7.84 17.58 6.74
CA PHE A 32 -8.10 16.15 6.63
C PHE A 32 -7.60 15.58 5.31
N THR A 33 -7.90 16.27 4.22
CA THR A 33 -7.48 15.86 2.86
C THR A 33 -5.98 15.80 2.71
N LEU A 34 -5.25 16.79 3.23
CA LEU A 34 -3.78 16.75 3.25
C LEU A 34 -3.28 15.58 4.08
N GLY A 35 -3.93 15.27 5.21
CA GLY A 35 -3.61 14.08 6.00
C GLY A 35 -3.83 12.79 5.23
N LEU A 36 -4.96 12.66 4.55
CA LEU A 36 -5.27 11.49 3.73
C LEU A 36 -4.23 11.28 2.63
N ILE A 37 -3.88 12.34 1.90
CA ILE A 37 -2.86 12.30 0.85
C ILE A 37 -1.50 11.92 1.44
N SER A 38 -1.04 12.63 2.47
CA SER A 38 0.26 12.39 3.11
C SER A 38 0.36 10.99 3.70
N GLY A 39 -0.69 10.51 4.39
CA GLY A 39 -0.75 9.16 4.94
C GLY A 39 -0.70 8.09 3.86
N SER A 40 -1.40 8.29 2.75
CA SER A 40 -1.37 7.36 1.61
C SER A 40 0.00 7.28 0.97
N PHE A 41 0.63 8.42 0.65
CA PHE A 41 2.00 8.45 0.11
C PHE A 41 3.01 7.83 1.08
N TRP A 42 2.88 8.09 2.38
CA TRP A 42 3.73 7.50 3.39
C TRP A 42 3.58 5.97 3.43
N SER A 43 2.36 5.45 3.32
CA SER A 43 2.09 4.02 3.28
C SER A 43 2.63 3.35 2.02
N ILE A 44 2.45 3.97 0.85
CA ILE A 44 3.01 3.54 -0.44
C ILE A 44 4.55 3.46 -0.34
N ALA A 45 5.20 4.49 0.19
CA ALA A 45 6.65 4.50 0.38
C ALA A 45 7.11 3.40 1.34
N ASN A 46 6.39 3.20 2.46
CA ASN A 46 6.68 2.13 3.42
C ASN A 46 6.62 0.75 2.76
N PHE A 47 5.58 0.52 1.95
CA PHE A 47 5.36 -0.74 1.26
C PHE A 47 6.45 -1.00 0.20
N LEU A 48 6.83 0.00 -0.59
CA LEU A 48 7.93 -0.12 -1.56
C LEU A 48 9.27 -0.45 -0.90
N LEU A 49 9.60 0.20 0.22
CA LEU A 49 10.81 -0.10 0.98
C LEU A 49 10.78 -1.50 1.58
N PHE A 50 9.61 -1.94 2.06
CA PHE A 50 9.45 -3.31 2.54
C PHE A 50 9.71 -4.33 1.45
N VAL A 51 9.14 -4.14 0.26
CA VAL A 51 9.36 -5.03 -0.90
C VAL A 51 10.83 -5.03 -1.33
N GLY A 52 11.47 -3.85 -1.35
CA GLY A 52 12.91 -3.73 -1.63
C GLY A 52 13.77 -4.49 -0.62
N LEU A 53 13.45 -4.34 0.67
CA LEU A 53 14.14 -5.03 1.75
C LEU A 53 13.93 -6.56 1.67
N SER A 54 12.70 -7.02 1.47
CA SER A 54 12.39 -8.44 1.31
C SER A 54 13.12 -9.05 0.12
N LYS A 55 13.20 -8.34 -1.02
CA LYS A 55 13.99 -8.77 -2.18
C LYS A 55 15.47 -8.85 -1.84
N ALA A 56 16.02 -7.86 -1.14
CA ALA A 56 17.43 -7.84 -0.76
C ALA A 56 17.81 -8.99 0.20
N PHE A 57 16.88 -9.42 1.07
CA PHE A 57 17.07 -10.58 1.94
C PHE A 57 16.91 -11.94 1.23
N THR A 58 16.14 -12.00 0.14
CA THR A 58 15.90 -13.25 -0.59
C THR A 58 16.91 -13.47 -1.71
N ASP A 59 17.69 -12.46 -2.06
CA ASP A 59 18.72 -12.53 -3.11
C ASP A 59 19.89 -13.42 -2.67
N ILE A 60 20.29 -14.35 -3.54
CA ILE A 60 21.26 -15.41 -3.27
C ILE A 60 22.62 -14.82 -2.85
N ALA A 61 22.97 -13.65 -3.40
CA ALA A 61 24.24 -12.97 -3.13
C ALA A 61 24.25 -12.12 -1.83
N HIS A 62 23.16 -12.10 -1.04
CA HIS A 62 23.04 -11.44 0.28
C HIS A 62 23.92 -10.19 0.44
N ASN A 63 23.64 -9.14 -0.33
CA ASN A 63 24.42 -7.92 -0.24
C ASN A 63 24.06 -7.16 1.04
N LYS A 64 24.86 -7.38 2.11
CA LYS A 64 24.69 -6.78 3.43
C LYS A 64 24.58 -5.25 3.39
N LEU A 65 25.27 -4.60 2.45
CA LEU A 65 25.21 -3.14 2.28
C LEU A 65 23.83 -2.69 1.79
N LYS A 66 23.24 -3.40 0.80
CA LYS A 66 21.89 -3.08 0.30
C LYS A 66 20.85 -3.26 1.39
N ILE A 67 20.95 -4.34 2.17
CA ILE A 67 20.05 -4.61 3.30
C ILE A 67 20.15 -3.51 4.34
N ALA A 68 21.37 -3.14 4.75
CA ALA A 68 21.59 -2.06 5.71
C ALA A 68 21.02 -0.73 5.22
N LEU A 69 21.18 -0.41 3.93
CA LEU A 69 20.67 0.83 3.33
C LEU A 69 19.14 0.86 3.30
N TYR A 70 18.48 -0.23 2.88
CA TYR A 70 17.01 -0.32 2.92
C TYR A 70 16.46 -0.25 4.35
N ALA A 71 17.12 -0.91 5.30
CA ALA A 71 16.73 -0.86 6.71
C ALA A 71 16.89 0.57 7.26
N PHE A 72 18.02 1.22 7.00
CA PHE A 72 18.28 2.58 7.47
C PHE A 72 17.29 3.59 6.90
N ILE A 73 16.99 3.52 5.60
CA ILE A 73 15.99 4.40 4.98
C ILE A 73 14.59 4.13 5.56
N LYS A 74 14.22 2.85 5.72
CA LYS A 74 12.91 2.48 6.25
C LYS A 74 12.73 2.90 7.72
N PHE A 75 13.71 2.64 8.58
CA PHE A 75 13.59 2.91 10.01
C PHE A 75 13.96 4.35 10.37
N GLY A 76 14.97 4.92 9.74
CA GLY A 76 15.41 6.30 9.99
C GLY A 76 14.55 7.30 9.22
N ALA A 77 14.77 7.37 7.91
CA ALA A 77 14.17 8.42 7.09
C ALA A 77 12.63 8.39 7.15
N LEU A 78 12.02 7.21 7.07
CA LEU A 78 10.57 7.10 7.03
C LEU A 78 9.88 7.51 8.34
N TYR A 79 10.47 7.19 9.49
CA TYR A 79 9.90 7.58 10.80
C TYR A 79 10.15 9.05 11.09
N ILE A 80 11.29 9.60 10.69
CA ILE A 80 11.56 11.04 10.76
C ILE A 80 10.55 11.79 9.90
N THR A 81 10.32 11.37 8.65
CA THR A 81 9.30 11.96 7.78
C THR A 81 7.92 11.85 8.41
N GLY A 82 7.57 10.71 8.98
CA GLY A 82 6.32 10.52 9.72
C GLY A 82 6.15 11.51 10.87
N TYR A 83 7.18 11.66 11.70
CA TYR A 83 7.19 12.62 12.80
C TYR A 83 7.02 14.05 12.30
N LEU A 84 7.73 14.45 11.24
CA LEU A 84 7.60 15.79 10.65
C LEU A 84 6.21 16.06 10.07
N ILE A 85 5.57 15.05 9.45
CA ILE A 85 4.21 15.16 8.94
C ILE A 85 3.22 15.36 10.09
N ILE A 86 3.32 14.55 11.15
CA ILE A 86 2.41 14.61 12.30
C ILE A 86 2.64 15.88 13.13
N SER A 87 3.90 16.29 13.29
CA SER A 87 4.28 17.51 14.01
C SER A 87 3.88 18.77 13.25
N SER A 88 3.57 18.67 11.96
CA SER A 88 3.02 19.79 11.20
C SER A 88 1.56 19.99 11.57
N SER A 89 1.23 21.13 12.19
CA SER A 89 -0.14 21.52 12.56
C SER A 89 -1.11 21.69 11.38
N LYS A 90 -0.62 21.49 10.15
CA LYS A 90 -1.37 21.58 8.89
C LYS A 90 -2.12 20.31 8.54
N VAL A 91 -1.82 19.20 9.22
CA VAL A 91 -2.27 17.86 8.83
C VAL A 91 -3.10 17.25 9.94
N SER A 92 -4.27 16.69 9.63
CA SER A 92 -5.07 16.01 10.66
C SER A 92 -4.57 14.58 10.88
N LEU A 93 -4.40 14.17 12.13
CA LEU A 93 -4.06 12.79 12.48
C LEU A 93 -5.08 11.76 11.95
N PRO A 94 -6.41 11.98 12.07
CA PRO A 94 -7.39 11.04 11.52
C PRO A 94 -7.25 10.84 10.01
N GLY A 95 -7.02 11.93 9.27
CA GLY A 95 -6.76 11.88 7.83
C GLY A 95 -5.53 11.04 7.50
N ILE A 96 -4.43 11.22 8.24
CA ILE A 96 -3.20 10.42 8.07
C ILE A 96 -3.49 8.94 8.28
N SER A 97 -4.19 8.57 9.35
CA SER A 97 -4.52 7.18 9.64
C SER A 97 -5.37 6.54 8.54
N VAL A 98 -6.39 7.25 8.06
CA VAL A 98 -7.24 6.77 6.95
C VAL A 98 -6.42 6.61 5.67
N GLY A 99 -5.63 7.63 5.31
CA GLY A 99 -4.76 7.58 4.14
C GLY A 99 -3.77 6.42 4.19
N PHE A 100 -3.16 6.21 5.36
CA PHE A 100 -2.20 5.13 5.56
C PHE A 100 -2.84 3.74 5.41
N GLY A 101 -4.10 3.61 5.83
CA GLY A 101 -4.88 2.39 5.71
C GLY A 101 -5.28 1.98 4.29
N ILE A 102 -5.32 2.93 3.33
CA ILE A 102 -5.84 2.69 1.97
C ILE A 102 -5.18 1.47 1.30
N ILE A 103 -3.85 1.37 1.34
CA ILE A 103 -3.14 0.27 0.67
C ILE A 103 -3.50 -1.08 1.28
N PHE A 104 -3.67 -1.15 2.60
CA PHE A 104 -4.04 -2.38 3.30
C PHE A 104 -5.46 -2.78 2.93
N THR A 105 -6.39 -1.83 2.87
CA THR A 105 -7.75 -2.06 2.39
C THR A 105 -7.75 -2.60 0.96
N VAL A 106 -6.99 -1.99 0.06
CA VAL A 106 -6.89 -2.44 -1.35
C VAL A 106 -6.33 -3.86 -1.45
N ILE A 107 -5.25 -4.16 -0.72
CA ILE A 107 -4.65 -5.51 -0.70
C ILE A 107 -5.62 -6.52 -0.11
N PHE A 108 -6.31 -6.16 0.98
CA PHE A 108 -7.29 -7.02 1.64
C PHE A 108 -8.47 -7.34 0.72
N LEU A 109 -9.04 -6.35 0.04
CA LEU A 109 -10.12 -6.56 -0.94
C LEU A 109 -9.65 -7.44 -2.11
N GLN A 110 -8.43 -7.22 -2.62
CA GLN A 110 -7.88 -8.07 -3.67
C GLN A 110 -7.68 -9.51 -3.20
N ALA A 111 -7.21 -9.72 -1.98
CA ALA A 111 -7.05 -11.05 -1.40
C ALA A 111 -8.39 -11.77 -1.30
N ILE A 112 -9.43 -11.09 -0.83
CA ILE A 112 -10.80 -11.61 -0.80
C ILE A 112 -11.28 -11.97 -2.21
N GLY A 113 -11.11 -11.08 -3.19
CA GLY A 113 -11.50 -11.33 -4.57
C GLY A 113 -10.82 -12.56 -5.19
N MET A 114 -9.54 -12.78 -4.87
CA MET A 114 -8.80 -13.98 -5.32
C MET A 114 -9.35 -15.27 -4.70
N VAL A 115 -9.74 -15.25 -3.43
CA VAL A 115 -10.35 -16.41 -2.76
C VAL A 115 -11.67 -16.78 -3.44
N PHE A 116 -12.54 -15.80 -3.67
CA PHE A 116 -13.84 -16.05 -4.33
C PHE A 116 -13.68 -16.54 -5.78
N ALA A 117 -12.78 -15.94 -6.57
CA ALA A 117 -12.53 -16.39 -7.95
C ALA A 117 -11.96 -17.82 -8.00
N SER A 118 -11.16 -18.20 -7.00
CA SER A 118 -10.57 -19.54 -6.92
C SER A 118 -11.62 -20.62 -6.62
N LEU A 119 -12.65 -20.29 -5.82
CA LEU A 119 -13.78 -21.19 -5.52
C LEU A 119 -14.66 -21.44 -6.75
N GLU A 120 -14.82 -20.45 -7.63
CA GLU A 120 -15.60 -20.60 -8.86
C GLU A 120 -14.90 -21.49 -9.89
N THR A 121 -13.56 -21.42 -9.95
CA THR A 121 -12.74 -22.24 -10.86
C THR A 121 -12.78 -23.73 -10.48
N THR A 122 -12.84 -24.07 -9.18
CA THR A 122 -12.99 -25.46 -8.71
C THR A 122 -14.41 -26.02 -8.87
N ALA A 123 -15.42 -25.17 -9.04
CA ALA A 123 -16.81 -25.59 -9.29
C ALA A 123 -17.10 -25.91 -10.77
N GLN A 124 -16.19 -25.57 -11.70
CA GLN A 124 -16.40 -25.70 -13.14
C GLN A 124 -15.68 -26.86 -13.90
N PRO A 125 -15.11 -27.93 -13.28
CA PRO A 125 -14.36 -28.93 -14.04
C PRO A 125 -15.21 -29.97 -14.80
N GLU A 126 -16.53 -30.04 -14.60
CA GLU A 126 -17.34 -31.16 -15.12
C GLU A 126 -18.04 -30.89 -16.48
N LYS A 127 -18.20 -29.63 -16.91
CA LYS A 127 -18.96 -29.32 -18.14
C LYS A 127 -18.18 -29.38 -19.46
N LEU A 128 -16.90 -29.76 -19.44
CA LEU A 128 -16.02 -29.75 -20.63
C LEU A 128 -15.59 -31.14 -21.12
N LYS A 129 -16.17 -32.23 -20.61
CA LYS A 129 -15.88 -33.62 -21.05
C LYS A 129 -16.94 -34.24 -22.00
N CYS A 130 -17.94 -33.50 -22.44
CA CYS A 130 -19.03 -34.02 -23.28
C CYS A 130 -19.21 -33.31 -24.64
N LEU A 131 -18.16 -32.70 -25.19
CA LEU A 131 -18.15 -32.19 -26.57
C LEU A 131 -16.93 -32.70 -27.32
#